data_AF-A0A6B2S7L4-F1
#
_entry.id   AF-A0A6B2S7L4-F1
#
_cell.length_a   1.000
_cell.length_b   1.000
_cell.length_c   1.000
_cell.angle_alpha   90.00
_cell.angle_beta   90.00
_cell.angle_gamma   90.00
#
_symmetry.space_group_name_H-M   'P 1'
#
loop_
_entity.id
_entity.type
_entity.pdbx_description
1 polymer ?
#
loop_
_entity_poly.entity_id
_entity_poly.type
_entity_poly.pdbx_seq_one_letter_code
_entity_poly.pdbx_strand_id
1 'polypeptide(L)'
;AGNATPEFVGAVTAAIERGVLVALTTRVQGGPVTEIYTHGGAVDLAAAGAVLTGTLRAGQGRSAVLAALLSASGVGERVSALRHVVGSAGLERGEAAAA
;
A
#
# COMPACT_ATOMS: atom_id res chain seq x y z
N ALA A 1 3.60 -6.51 9.09
CA ALA A 1 4.99 -6.48 8.59
C ALA A 1 5.10 -6.32 7.08
N GLY A 2 4.30 -7.02 6.25
CA GLY A 2 4.32 -6.77 4.79
C GLY A 2 5.66 -7.08 4.10
N ASN A 3 6.51 -7.92 4.72
CA ASN A 3 7.84 -8.18 4.20
C ASN A 3 7.79 -9.06 2.94
N ALA A 4 8.60 -8.71 1.95
CA ALA A 4 8.93 -9.55 0.82
C ALA A 4 10.42 -9.92 0.86
N THR A 5 10.87 -10.69 -0.12
CA THR A 5 12.30 -10.96 -0.29
C THR A 5 12.97 -9.81 -1.06
N PRO A 6 14.29 -9.59 -0.96
CA PRO A 6 14.99 -8.50 -1.67
C PRO A 6 14.70 -8.45 -3.19
N GLU A 7 14.47 -9.61 -3.81
CA GLU A 7 14.15 -9.73 -5.24
C GLU A 7 12.82 -9.04 -5.60
N PHE A 8 11.89 -8.94 -4.65
CA PHE A 8 10.64 -8.21 -4.86
C PHE A 8 10.85 -6.69 -4.95
N VAL A 9 11.88 -6.14 -4.30
CA VAL A 9 12.18 -4.71 -4.41
C VAL A 9 12.50 -4.36 -5.86
N GLY A 10 13.38 -5.12 -6.50
CA GLY A 10 13.71 -4.93 -7.92
C GLY A 10 12.50 -5.10 -8.84
N ALA A 11 11.65 -6.12 -8.59
CA ALA A 11 10.44 -6.32 -9.36
C ALA A 11 9.43 -5.17 -9.21
N VAL A 12 9.28 -4.63 -7.99
CA VAL A 12 8.39 -3.51 -7.69
C VAL A 12 8.90 -2.21 -8.31
N THR A 13 10.21 -1.92 -8.19
CA THR A 13 10.83 -0.77 -8.86
C THR A 13 10.56 -0.83 -10.37
N ALA A 14 10.83 -1.97 -11.01
CA ALA A 14 10.60 -2.13 -12.44
C ALA A 14 9.11 -1.98 -12.83
N ALA A 15 8.18 -2.43 -11.98
CA ALA A 15 6.75 -2.24 -12.22
C ALA A 15 6.35 -0.76 -12.14
N ILE A 16 6.86 -0.04 -11.13
CA ILE A 16 6.57 1.38 -10.91
C ILE A 16 7.16 2.25 -12.02
N GLU A 17 8.37 1.94 -12.50
CA GLU A 17 8.99 2.61 -13.66
C GLU A 17 8.14 2.46 -14.94
N ARG A 18 7.38 1.37 -15.06
CA ARG A 18 6.42 1.15 -16.16
C ARG A 18 5.04 1.79 -15.90
N GLY A 19 4.89 2.56 -14.81
CA GLY A 19 3.65 3.22 -14.44
C GLY A 19 2.59 2.30 -13.79
N VAL A 20 2.99 1.13 -13.31
CA VAL A 20 2.08 0.21 -12.60
C VAL A 20 1.91 0.67 -11.16
N LEU A 21 0.65 0.81 -10.73
CA LEU A 21 0.32 1.12 -9.35
C LEU A 21 0.49 -0.13 -8.47
N VAL A 22 1.31 -0.04 -7.43
CA VAL A 22 1.60 -1.14 -6.51
C VAL A 22 1.12 -0.80 -5.10
N ALA A 23 0.31 -1.68 -4.52
CA ALA A 23 -0.19 -1.56 -3.15
C ALA A 23 0.28 -2.76 -2.31
N LEU A 24 0.83 -2.51 -1.12
CA LEU A 24 1.38 -3.52 -0.23
C LEU A 24 0.45 -3.78 0.96
N THR A 25 -0.02 -5.02 1.08
CA THR A 25 -0.87 -5.49 2.18
C THR A 25 -0.10 -6.49 3.06
N THR A 26 -0.72 -7.01 4.13
CA THR A 26 -0.13 -8.09 4.94
C THR A 26 -1.04 -9.31 5.01
N ARG A 27 -0.43 -10.51 4.98
CA ARG A 27 -1.11 -11.79 5.22
C ARG A 27 -1.43 -12.04 6.70
N VAL A 28 -0.88 -11.25 7.61
CA VAL A 28 -1.12 -11.41 9.05
C VAL A 28 -2.56 -11.02 9.37
N GLN A 29 -3.27 -11.89 10.08
CA GLN A 29 -4.68 -11.73 10.47
C GLN A 29 -4.94 -10.53 11.39
N GLY A 30 -3.93 -9.92 11.99
CA GLY A 30 -4.06 -8.73 12.85
C GLY A 30 -2.78 -7.90 12.89
N GLY A 31 -2.95 -6.58 12.99
CA GLY A 31 -1.84 -5.62 13.06
C GLY A 31 -1.51 -4.92 11.72
N PRO A 32 -1.09 -3.64 11.77
CA PRO A 32 -0.79 -2.86 10.57
C PRO A 32 0.43 -3.36 9.78
N VAL A 33 0.50 -2.95 8.50
CA VAL A 33 1.77 -2.94 7.76
C VAL A 33 2.62 -1.80 8.32
N THR A 34 3.44 -2.10 9.33
CA THR A 34 4.40 -1.14 9.89
C THR A 34 5.79 -1.35 9.29
N GLU A 35 6.45 -0.24 8.97
CA GLU A 35 7.83 -0.11 8.49
C GLU A 35 8.86 -0.48 9.58
N ILE A 36 8.91 -1.74 10.00
CA ILE A 36 9.84 -2.17 11.08
C ILE A 36 10.98 -3.05 10.54
N TYR A 37 10.88 -3.55 9.31
CA TYR A 37 11.85 -4.49 8.76
C TYR A 37 12.45 -3.98 7.44
N THR A 38 13.78 -4.01 7.37
CA THR A 38 14.62 -3.74 6.18
C THR A 38 15.02 -5.07 5.51
N HIS A 39 15.86 -5.04 4.46
CA HIS A 39 16.28 -6.21 3.67
C HIS A 39 15.16 -6.87 2.84
N GLY A 40 14.37 -6.06 2.13
CA GLY A 40 13.21 -6.49 1.34
C GLY A 40 11.86 -6.31 2.06
N GLY A 41 11.89 -5.71 3.25
CA GLY A 41 10.70 -5.44 4.05
C GLY A 41 9.87 -4.26 3.54
N ALA A 42 8.81 -3.91 4.29
CA ALA A 42 7.90 -2.83 3.91
C ALA A 42 8.59 -1.46 3.71
N VAL A 43 9.71 -1.20 4.39
CA VAL A 43 10.52 0.02 4.22
C VAL A 43 11.08 0.10 2.80
N ASP A 44 11.72 -0.98 2.33
CA ASP A 44 12.39 -0.99 1.03
C ASP A 44 11.38 -0.96 -0.11
N LEU A 45 10.22 -1.60 0.08
CA LEU A 45 9.11 -1.56 -0.87
C LEU A 45 8.44 -0.18 -0.93
N ALA A 46 8.30 0.51 0.20
CA ALA A 46 7.81 1.89 0.23
C ALA A 46 8.79 2.85 -0.45
N ALA A 47 10.10 2.68 -0.20
CA ALA A 47 11.15 3.44 -0.87
C ALA A 47 11.17 3.21 -2.40
N ALA A 48 10.87 1.99 -2.85
CA ALA A 48 10.68 1.68 -4.26
C ALA A 48 9.41 2.32 -4.87
N GLY A 49 8.51 2.85 -4.04
CA GLY A 49 7.31 3.59 -4.44
C GLY A 49 5.98 2.84 -4.24
N ALA A 50 5.99 1.66 -3.60
CA ALA A 50 4.75 0.98 -3.26
C ALA A 50 3.95 1.77 -2.21
N VAL A 51 2.62 1.74 -2.30
CA VAL A 51 1.74 2.35 -1.30
C VAL A 51 1.41 1.32 -0.21
N LEU A 52 1.82 1.60 1.03
CA LEU A 52 1.47 0.77 2.18
C LEU A 52 -0.01 0.94 2.51
N THR A 53 -0.79 -0.16 2.54
CA THR A 53 -2.24 -0.08 2.75
C THR A 53 -2.65 -0.01 4.23
N GLY A 54 -1.70 0.18 5.14
CA GLY A 54 -1.92 0.25 6.59
C GLY A 54 -2.61 -1.01 7.12
N THR A 55 -3.86 -0.86 7.55
CA THR A 55 -4.70 -1.92 8.14
C THR A 55 -5.67 -2.56 7.14
N LEU A 56 -5.73 -2.09 5.89
CA LEU A 56 -6.64 -2.65 4.89
C LEU A 56 -6.26 -4.11 4.58
N ARG A 57 -7.27 -4.97 4.54
CA ARG A 57 -7.13 -6.36 4.10
C ARG A 57 -6.98 -6.44 2.59
N ALA A 58 -6.46 -7.55 2.09
CA ALA A 58 -6.24 -7.76 0.65
C ALA A 58 -7.46 -7.40 -0.22
N GLY A 59 -8.67 -7.81 0.20
CA GLY A 59 -9.91 -7.44 -0.50
C GLY A 59 -10.17 -5.93 -0.53
N GLN A 60 -10.01 -5.26 0.61
CA GLN A 60 -10.19 -3.80 0.72
C GLN A 60 -9.10 -3.03 -0.04
N GLY A 61 -7.85 -3.48 0.05
CA GLY A 61 -6.73 -2.91 -0.69
C GLY A 61 -6.94 -3.03 -2.20
N ARG A 62 -7.47 -4.17 -2.68
CA ARG A 62 -7.87 -4.34 -4.08
C ARG A 62 -8.95 -3.35 -4.49
N SER A 63 -9.99 -3.18 -3.67
CA SER A 63 -11.04 -2.19 -3.95
C SER A 63 -10.50 -0.75 -3.98
N ALA A 64 -9.59 -0.40 -3.08
CA ALA A 64 -8.95 0.91 -3.04
C ALA A 64 -8.11 1.17 -4.30
N VAL A 65 -7.34 0.17 -4.77
CA VAL A 65 -6.60 0.25 -6.03
C VAL A 65 -7.56 0.46 -7.20
N LEU A 66 -8.64 -0.32 -7.29
CA LEU A 66 -9.63 -0.16 -8.36
C LEU A 66 -10.27 1.24 -8.34
N ALA A 67 -10.64 1.74 -7.16
CA ALA A 67 -11.20 3.08 -7.02
C ALA A 67 -10.22 4.16 -7.52
N ALA A 68 -8.94 4.07 -7.15
CA ALA A 68 -7.91 4.99 -7.61
C ALA A 68 -7.67 4.90 -9.13
N LEU A 69 -7.66 3.70 -9.70
CA LEU A 69 -7.51 3.50 -11.15
C LEU A 69 -8.68 4.08 -11.96
N LEU A 70 -9.89 4.07 -11.40
CA LEU A 70 -11.10 4.58 -12.05
C LEU A 70 -11.28 6.09 -11.86
N SER A 71 -10.72 6.68 -10.81
CA SER A 71 -10.90 8.11 -10.50
C SER A 71 -9.90 9.04 -11.19
N ALA A 72 -8.79 8.51 -11.72
CA ALA A 72 -7.72 9.30 -12.28
C ALA A 72 -7.00 8.60 -13.45
N SER A 73 -6.42 9.39 -14.34
CA SER A 73 -5.73 8.90 -15.54
C SER A 73 -4.20 9.02 -15.45
N GLY A 74 -3.68 10.02 -14.73
CA GLY A 74 -2.24 10.16 -14.49
C GLY A 74 -1.71 9.16 -13.47
N VAL A 75 -0.47 8.68 -13.63
CA VAL A 75 0.16 7.78 -12.65
C VAL A 75 0.27 8.46 -11.28
N GLY A 76 0.77 9.70 -11.24
CA GLY A 76 0.89 10.47 -9.99
C GLY A 76 -0.46 10.76 -9.34
N GLU A 77 -1.49 11.05 -10.13
CA GLU A 77 -2.85 11.26 -9.64
C GLU A 77 -3.43 9.99 -9.01
N ARG A 78 -3.23 8.83 -9.65
CA ARG A 78 -3.66 7.53 -9.13
C ARG A 78 -2.96 7.16 -7.83
N VAL A 79 -1.66 7.47 -7.70
CA VAL A 79 -0.92 7.28 -6.44
C VAL A 79 -1.50 8.18 -5.34
N SER A 80 -1.75 9.46 -5.64
CA SER A 80 -2.37 10.39 -4.69
C SER A 80 -3.78 9.96 -4.27
N ALA A 81 -4.60 9.51 -5.22
CA ALA A 81 -5.94 8.99 -4.94
C ALA A 81 -5.89 7.76 -4.03
N LEU A 82 -4.98 6.82 -4.29
CA LEU A 82 -4.82 5.64 -3.43
C LEU A 82 -4.37 6.02 -2.02
N ARG A 83 -3.39 6.93 -1.89
CA ARG A 83 -2.94 7.44 -0.58
C ARG A 83 -4.08 8.09 0.20
N HIS A 84 -4.95 8.84 -0.48
CA HIS A 84 -6.12 9.45 0.13
C HIS A 84 -7.09 8.41 0.71
N VAL A 85 -7.44 7.37 -0.08
CA VAL A 85 -8.32 6.28 0.37
C VAL A 85 -7.74 5.49 1.54
N VAL A 86 -6.42 5.24 1.52
CA VAL A 86 -5.75 4.53 2.61
C VAL A 86 -5.73 5.40 3.88
N GLY A 87 -5.45 6.70 3.74
CA GLY A 87 -5.43 7.65 4.86
C GLY A 87 -6.79 7.80 5.53
N SER A 88 -7.87 7.97 4.76
CA SER A 88 -9.24 8.09 5.30
C SER A 88 -9.66 6.82 6.04
N ALA A 89 -9.39 5.65 5.48
CA ALA A 89 -9.71 4.37 6.12
C ALA A 89 -8.85 4.05 7.36
N GLY A 90 -7.74 4.77 7.56
CA GLY A 90 -6.97 4.74 8.80
C GLY A 90 -7.63 5.56 9.90
N LEU A 91 -8.11 6.76 9.58
CA LEU A 91 -8.79 7.67 10.51
C LEU A 91 -10.10 7.06 11.04
N GLU A 92 -10.97 6.54 10.17
CA GLU A 92 -12.25 5.92 10.56
C GLU A 92 -12.07 4.75 11.55
N ARG A 93 -11.00 3.96 11.40
CA ARG A 93 -10.69 2.86 12.32
C ARG A 93 -10.07 3.34 13.63
N GLY A 94 -9.30 4.42 13.61
CA GLY A 94 -8.79 5.05 14.82
C GLY A 94 -9.92 5.58 15.71
N GLU A 95 -10.92 6.20 15.09
CA GLU A 95 -12.15 6.66 15.78
C GLU A 95 -12.96 5.47 16.32
N ALA A 96 -13.16 4.41 15.53
CA ALA A 96 -13.90 3.23 15.96
C ALA A 96 -13.22 2.43 17.09
N ALA A 97 -11.90 2.50 17.23
CA ALA A 97 -11.16 1.84 18.31
C ALA A 97 -11.11 2.66 19.61
N ALA A 98 -11.48 3.95 19.56
CA ALA A 98 -11.49 4.85 20.70
C ALA A 98 -12.87 4.99 21.37
N ALA A 99 -13.91 4.36 20.81
CA ALA A 99 -15.29 4.31 21.31
C ALA A 99 -15.59 2.98 22.03
#